data_AF-A0A950YGF2-F1
#
_entry.id   AF-A0A950YGF2-F1
#
_cell.length_a   1.000
_cell.length_b   1.000
_cell.length_c   1.000
_cell.angle_alpha   90.00
_cell.angle_beta   90.00
_cell.angle_gamma   90.00
#
_symmetry.space_group_name_H-M   'P 1'
#
loop_
_entity.id
_entity.type
_entity.pdbx_description
1 polymer ?
#
loop_
_entity_poly.entity_id
_entity_poly.type
_entity_poly.pdbx_seq_one_letter_code
_entity_poly.pdbx_strand_id
1 'polypeptide(L)' 'MFTTRSQQSRPRQEALETWRAAARVVSLRWDRFLRAEPEMRVFAFASYVAALDAEDTAAAVLEALAQAAAA' A
#
# COMPACT_ATOMS: atom_id res chain seq x y z
N MET A 1 21.28 28.52 3.93
CA MET A 1 20.16 28.24 3.00
C MET A 1 19.98 26.73 2.94
N PHE A 2 19.12 26.15 3.80
CA PHE A 2 19.06 24.69 4.10
C PHE A 2 17.64 24.08 4.04
N THR A 3 16.72 24.65 3.26
CA THR A 3 15.28 24.31 3.37
C THR A 3 14.72 23.35 2.30
N THR A 4 15.50 22.93 1.30
CA THR A 4 14.96 22.11 0.20
C THR A 4 14.98 20.60 0.45
N ARG A 5 15.83 20.08 1.35
CA ARG A 5 15.96 18.63 1.57
C ARG A 5 14.95 18.06 2.60
N SER A 6 14.53 18.88 3.57
CA SER A 6 13.61 18.45 4.63
C SER A 6 12.16 18.32 4.17
N GLN A 7 11.74 19.13 3.18
CA GLN A 7 10.38 19.09 2.63
C GLN A 7 10.15 17.90 1.68
N GLN A 8 11.13 17.50 0.87
CA GLN A 8 11.00 16.34 -0.03
C GLN A 8 10.92 15.00 0.72
N SER A 9 11.47 14.93 1.92
CA SER A 9 11.50 13.70 2.72
C SER A 9 10.09 13.31 3.23
N ARG A 10 9.22 14.30 3.46
CA ARG A 10 7.91 14.10 4.10
C ARG A 10 6.89 13.40 3.18
N PRO A 11 6.68 13.83 1.92
CA PRO A 11 5.80 13.11 0.99
C PRO A 11 6.24 11.65 0.75
N ARG A 12 7.56 11.40 0.67
CA ARG A 12 8.10 10.05 0.50
C ARG A 12 7.86 9.18 1.73
N GLN A 13 8.04 9.74 2.94
CA GLN A 13 7.78 9.01 4.17
C GLN A 13 6.30 8.69 4.33
N GLU A 14 5.41 9.64 4.05
CA GLU A 14 3.95 9.46 4.08
C GLU A 14 3.50 8.40 3.06
N ALA A 15 4.06 8.42 1.84
CA ALA A 15 3.79 7.40 0.82
C ALA A 15 4.29 6.00 1.25
N LEU A 16 5.47 5.93 1.87
CA LEU A 16 6.02 4.67 2.38
C LEU A 16 5.18 4.10 3.53
N GLU A 17 4.71 4.95 4.44
CA GLU A 17 3.82 4.55 5.53
C GLU A 17 2.45 4.08 5.00
N THR A 18 1.93 4.75 3.97
CA THR A 18 0.69 4.37 3.29
C THR A 18 0.82 3.00 2.61
N TRP A 19 1.90 2.79 1.86
CA TRP A 19 2.18 1.49 1.24
C TRP A 19 2.32 0.39 2.30
N ARG A 20 3.07 0.63 3.39
CA ARG A 20 3.19 -0.34 4.49
C ARG A 20 1.85 -0.65 5.16
N ALA A 21 0.98 0.33 5.31
CA ALA A 21 -0.36 0.11 5.86
C ALA A 21 -1.21 -0.76 4.91
N ALA A 22 -1.18 -0.48 3.60
CA ALA A 22 -1.86 -1.29 2.60
C ALA A 22 -1.36 -2.74 2.57
N ALA A 23 -0.04 -2.95 2.56
CA ALA A 23 0.58 -4.28 2.63
C ALA A 23 0.15 -5.09 3.87
N ARG A 24 0.02 -4.43 5.04
CA ARG A 24 -0.52 -5.06 6.24
C ARG A 24 -1.98 -5.48 6.06
N VAL A 25 -2.80 -4.64 5.43
CA VAL A 25 -4.20 -4.97 5.14
C VAL A 25 -4.28 -6.17 4.20
N VAL A 26 -3.47 -6.21 3.13
CA VAL A 26 -3.38 -7.36 2.22
C VAL A 26 -3.08 -8.65 2.97
N SER A 27 -2.07 -8.63 3.85
CA SER A 27 -1.71 -9.79 4.68
C SER A 27 -2.87 -10.24 5.58
N LEU A 28 -3.58 -9.30 6.23
CA LEU A 28 -4.75 -9.60 7.05
C LEU A 28 -5.92 -10.18 6.24
N ARG A 29 -6.15 -9.68 5.02
CA ARG A 29 -7.24 -10.16 4.15
C ARG A 29 -6.93 -11.53 3.55
N TRP A 30 -5.67 -11.79 3.23
CA TRP A 30 -5.21 -13.12 2.82
C TRP A 30 -5.45 -14.15 3.92
N ASP A 31 -5.02 -13.82 5.14
CA ASP A 31 -5.23 -14.68 6.30
C ASP A 31 -6.73 -14.96 6.56
N ARG A 32 -7.57 -13.93 6.45
CA ARG A 32 -9.02 -14.07 6.54
C ARG A 32 -9.60 -14.99 5.46
N PHE A 33 -9.13 -14.88 4.22
CA PHE A 33 -9.55 -15.75 3.13
C PHE A 33 -9.20 -17.21 3.40
N LEU A 34 -7.99 -17.49 3.90
CA LEU A 34 -7.56 -18.84 4.24
C LEU A 34 -8.40 -19.47 5.36
N ARG A 35 -8.87 -18.66 6.31
CA ARG A 35 -9.72 -19.11 7.43
C ARG A 35 -11.22 -19.04 7.13
N ALA A 36 -11.62 -18.55 5.95
CA ALA A 36 -13.04 -18.37 5.64
C ALA A 36 -13.73 -19.71 5.36
N GLU A 37 -14.92 -19.85 5.94
CA GLU A 37 -15.88 -20.90 5.58
C GLU A 37 -16.19 -20.86 4.07
N PRO A 38 -16.49 -22.01 3.44
CA PRO A 38 -16.69 -22.10 1.99
C PRO A 38 -17.69 -21.06 1.44
N GLU A 39 -18.79 -20.81 2.15
CA GLU A 39 -19.84 -19.86 1.77
C GLU A 39 -19.36 -18.41 1.74
N MET A 40 -18.40 -18.06 2.61
CA MET A 40 -17.87 -16.69 2.73
C MET A 40 -16.58 -16.48 1.93
N ARG A 41 -16.01 -17.56 1.37
CA ARG A 41 -14.70 -17.55 0.72
C ARG A 41 -14.65 -16.63 -0.50
N VAL A 42 -15.73 -16.56 -1.29
CA VAL A 42 -15.83 -15.66 -2.44
C VAL A 42 -15.73 -14.19 -2.02
N PHE A 43 -16.44 -13.79 -0.96
CA PHE A 43 -16.39 -12.43 -0.45
C PHE A 43 -15.05 -12.10 0.21
N ALA A 44 -14.46 -13.06 0.94
CA ALA A 44 -13.13 -12.89 1.52
C ALA A 44 -12.05 -12.73 0.43
N PHE A 45 -12.17 -13.47 -0.67
CA PHE A 45 -11.27 -13.33 -1.82
C PHE A 45 -11.44 -11.97 -2.52
N ALA A 46 -12.68 -11.54 -2.79
CA ALA A 46 -12.93 -10.22 -3.36
C ALA A 46 -12.37 -9.09 -2.48
N SER A 47 -12.51 -9.21 -1.15
CA SER A 47 -11.92 -8.26 -0.20
C SER A 47 -10.39 -8.28 -0.19
N TYR A 48 -9.77 -9.42 -0.49
CA TYR A 48 -8.32 -9.54 -0.63
C TYR A 48 -7.83 -8.88 -1.93
N VAL A 49 -8.52 -9.11 -3.05
CA VAL A 49 -8.22 -8.45 -4.34
C VAL A 49 -8.33 -6.93 -4.22
N ALA A 50 -9.40 -6.41 -3.61
CA ALA A 50 -9.53 -4.97 -3.39
C ALA A 50 -8.41 -4.37 -2.51
N ALA A 51 -7.84 -5.18 -1.59
CA ALA A 51 -6.69 -4.75 -0.80
C ALA A 51 -5.40 -4.70 -1.64
N LEU A 52 -5.22 -5.65 -2.58
CA LEU A 52 -4.10 -5.64 -3.52
C LEU A 52 -4.14 -4.43 -4.44
N ASP A 53 -5.31 -4.10 -4.98
CA ASP A 53 -5.48 -2.91 -5.84
C ASP A 53 -5.09 -1.62 -5.09
N ALA A 54 -5.44 -1.53 -3.80
CA ALA A 54 -5.05 -0.41 -2.95
C ALA A 54 -3.55 -0.39 -2.63
N GLU A 55 -2.92 -1.55 -2.42
CA GLU A 55 -1.47 -1.66 -2.24
C GLU A 55 -0.71 -1.24 -3.50
N ASP A 56 -1.15 -1.69 -4.66
CA ASP A 56 -0.57 -1.34 -5.96
C ASP A 56 -0.66 0.18 -6.23
N THR A 57 -1.83 0.76 -5.95
CA THR A 57 -2.02 2.22 -6.03
C THR A 57 -1.05 2.98 -5.12
N ALA A 58 -0.83 2.50 -3.88
CA ALA A 58 0.13 3.12 -2.96
C ALA A 58 1.59 2.94 -3.42
N ALA A 59 1.92 1.79 -4.01
CA ALA A 59 3.23 1.53 -4.58
C ALA A 59 3.53 2.45 -5.77
N ALA A 60 2.55 2.70 -6.65
CA ALA A 60 2.68 3.60 -7.78
C ALA A 60 2.99 5.06 -7.33
N VAL A 61 2.37 5.52 -6.25
CA VAL A 61 2.67 6.84 -5.65
C VAL A 61 4.11 6.89 -5.14
N LEU A 62 4.56 5.85 -4.45
CA LEU A 62 5.92 5.76 -3.94
C LEU A 62 6.96 5.72 -5.08
N GLU A 63 6.66 5.00 -6.16
CA GLU A 63 7.49 4.94 -7.37
C GLU A 63 7.59 6.31 -8.05
N ALA A 64 6.46 7.00 -8.26
CA ALA A 64 6.44 8.33 -8.87
C ALA A 64 7.30 9.33 -8.07
N LEU A 65 7.25 9.28 -6.73
CA LEU A 65 8.10 10.10 -5.88
C LEU A 65 9.59 9.71 -5.96
N ALA A 66 9.90 8.42 -6.10
CA ALA A 66 11.27 7.95 -6.26
C ALA A 66 11.86 8.41 -7.61
N GLN A 67 11.07 8.34 -8.69
CA GLN A 67 11.45 8.82 -10.01
C GLN A 67 11.67 10.34 -10.01
N ALA A 68 10.77 11.11 -9.38
CA ALA A 68 10.89 12.56 -9.27
C ALA A 68 12.11 13.02 -8.45
N ALA A 69 12.59 12.20 -7.51
CA ALA A 69 13.81 12.47 -6.75
C ALA A 69 15.10 12.10 -7.50
N ALA A 70 14.99 11.26 -8.54
CA ALA A 70 16.11 10.81 -9.37
C ALA A 70 16.30 11.64 -10.65
N ALA A 71 15.28 12.45 -11.02
CA ALA A 71 15.30 13.41 -12.12
C ALA A 71 15.97 14.73 -11.71
#